data_AF-A0AAV0FCI6-F1
#
_entry.id   AF-A0AAV0FCI6-F1
#
_cell.length_a   1.000
_cell.length_b   1.000
_cell.length_c   1.000
_cell.angle_alpha   90.00
_cell.angle_beta   90.00
_cell.angle_gamma   90.00
#
_symmetry.space_group_name_H-M   'P 1'
#
loop_
_entity.id
_entity.type
_entity.pdbx_description
1 polymer ?
#
loop_
_entity_poly.entity_id
_entity_poly.type
_entity_poly.pdbx_seq_one_letter_code
_entity_poly.pdbx_strand_id
1 'polypeptide(L)'
;MEMDAATASSKGVKATGKKYTIDREIWTTDMDNELVNSFLQQHNEGNRVSGTFTTKAYMSITSDLQNKFGRPFKKDKVKGRWKLLKRNFTKCYDLFKNLSGFAWDPISKRWLAEPEVWKTLVEVQ
;
A
#
# COMPACT_ATOMS: atom_id res chain seq x y z
N MET A 1 -3.33 -13.65 -64.96
CA MET A 1 -2.39 -14.13 -63.92
C MET A 1 -1.09 -13.42 -64.22
N GLU A 2 -0.56 -12.47 -63.47
CA GLU A 2 -0.74 -11.98 -62.10
C GLU A 2 -0.16 -10.54 -62.09
N MET A 3 -0.91 -9.56 -61.58
CA MET A 3 -0.71 -8.86 -60.29
C MET A 3 0.26 -7.66 -60.33
N ASP A 4 -0.35 -6.49 -60.16
CA ASP A 4 0.25 -5.17 -59.96
C ASP A 4 1.16 -5.11 -58.72
N ALA A 5 2.32 -4.46 -58.85
CA ALA A 5 3.16 -4.04 -57.73
C ALA A 5 3.15 -2.51 -57.62
N ALA A 6 2.23 -1.99 -56.80
CA ALA A 6 2.17 -0.60 -56.40
C ALA A 6 3.33 -0.27 -55.43
N THR A 7 4.11 0.76 -55.75
CA THR A 7 5.17 1.31 -54.89
C THR A 7 4.54 2.04 -53.69
N ALA A 8 4.73 1.50 -52.48
CA ALA A 8 4.21 2.08 -51.24
C ALA A 8 5.10 3.22 -50.72
N SER A 9 4.47 4.38 -50.51
CA SER A 9 5.00 5.57 -49.83
C SER A 9 5.15 5.31 -48.32
N SER A 10 6.36 5.50 -47.77
CA SER A 10 6.62 5.42 -46.33
C SER A 10 6.16 6.71 -45.63
N LYS A 11 5.08 6.63 -44.86
CA LYS A 11 4.66 7.69 -43.91
C LYS A 11 5.40 7.51 -42.59
N GLY A 12 6.15 8.54 -42.21
CA GLY A 12 6.83 8.63 -40.91
C GLY A 12 5.88 8.50 -39.73
N VAL A 13 6.17 7.54 -38.85
CA VAL A 13 5.48 7.34 -37.58
C VAL A 13 5.97 8.40 -36.59
N LYS A 14 5.08 9.31 -36.17
CA LYS A 14 5.36 10.22 -35.05
C LYS A 14 5.20 9.46 -33.74
N ALA A 15 6.29 9.22 -33.04
CA ALA A 15 6.27 8.68 -31.68
C ALA A 15 5.77 9.76 -30.71
N THR A 16 4.50 9.67 -30.30
CA THR A 16 3.96 10.48 -29.19
C THR A 16 4.36 9.81 -27.87
N GLY A 17 5.55 10.14 -27.38
CA GLY A 17 5.98 9.75 -26.04
C GLY A 17 5.00 10.32 -25.00
N LYS A 18 4.15 9.47 -24.42
CA LYS A 18 3.37 9.83 -23.23
C LYS A 18 4.34 10.23 -22.14
N LYS A 19 4.36 11.51 -21.75
CA LYS A 19 4.99 11.96 -20.51
C LYS A 19 4.24 11.30 -19.35
N TYR A 20 4.78 10.21 -18.82
CA TYR A 20 4.31 9.64 -17.56
C TYR A 20 4.72 10.58 -16.44
N THR A 21 3.83 11.50 -16.06
CA THR A 21 3.90 12.13 -14.74
C THR A 21 3.56 11.04 -13.74
N ILE A 22 4.56 10.51 -13.04
CA ILE A 22 4.33 9.64 -11.89
C ILE A 22 3.68 10.51 -10.83
N ASP A 23 2.35 10.53 -10.82
CA ASP A 23 1.54 11.15 -9.78
C ASP A 23 1.76 10.33 -8.49
N ARG A 24 2.86 10.62 -7.82
CA ARG A 24 3.30 9.97 -6.59
C ARG A 24 2.49 10.61 -5.48
N GLU A 25 1.31 10.07 -5.25
CA GLU A 25 0.49 10.45 -4.10
C GLU A 25 1.33 10.30 -2.83
N ILE A 26 1.60 11.45 -2.19
CA ILE A 26 2.36 11.51 -0.94
C ILE A 26 1.38 11.19 0.19
N TRP A 27 1.62 10.08 0.86
CA TRP A 27 0.86 9.63 2.02
C TRP A 27 1.54 10.12 3.30
N THR A 28 0.80 10.81 4.14
CA THR A 28 1.27 11.24 5.47
C THR A 28 1.03 10.13 6.50
N THR A 29 1.68 10.24 7.66
CA THR A 29 1.45 9.34 8.79
C THR A 29 -0.02 9.32 9.21
N ASP A 30 -0.70 10.47 9.20
CA ASP A 30 -2.13 10.54 9.55
C ASP A 30 -3.02 9.80 8.56
N MET A 31 -2.67 9.85 7.26
CA MET A 31 -3.37 9.09 6.22
C MET A 31 -3.13 7.59 6.39
N ASP A 32 -1.93 7.17 6.75
CA ASP A 32 -1.63 5.76 7.04
C ASP A 32 -2.40 5.26 8.27
N ASN A 33 -2.44 6.06 9.34
CA ASN A 33 -3.19 5.73 10.56
C ASN A 33 -4.67 5.57 10.27
N GLU A 34 -5.26 6.51 9.50
CA GLU A 34 -6.65 6.38 9.08
C GLU A 34 -6.86 5.14 8.21
N LEU A 35 -6.00 4.91 7.22
CA LEU A 35 -6.07 3.75 6.34
C LEU A 35 -6.09 2.44 7.13
N VAL A 36 -5.18 2.29 8.10
CA VAL A 36 -5.09 1.10 8.96
C VAL A 36 -6.37 0.94 9.79
N ASN A 37 -6.88 2.03 10.37
CA ASN A 37 -8.11 2.01 11.16
C ASN A 37 -9.33 1.61 10.31
N SER A 38 -9.50 2.18 9.12
CA SER A 38 -10.62 1.81 8.23
C SER A 38 -10.52 0.34 7.79
N PHE A 39 -9.33 -0.17 7.47
CA PHE A 39 -9.17 -1.61 7.17
C PHE A 39 -9.49 -2.50 8.36
N LEU A 40 -9.12 -2.10 9.58
CA LEU A 40 -9.43 -2.83 10.80
C LEU A 40 -10.94 -2.84 11.07
N GLN A 41 -11.61 -1.71 10.93
CA GLN A 41 -13.07 -1.63 11.05
C GLN A 41 -13.76 -2.54 10.03
N GLN A 42 -13.37 -2.44 8.75
CA GLN A 42 -13.93 -3.30 7.70
C GLN A 42 -13.67 -4.79 7.93
N HIS A 43 -12.55 -5.14 8.59
CA HIS A 43 -12.29 -6.51 9.00
C HIS A 43 -13.27 -6.97 10.10
N ASN A 44 -13.48 -6.14 11.12
CA ASN A 44 -14.40 -6.42 12.22
C ASN A 44 -15.86 -6.50 11.75
N GLU A 45 -16.24 -5.74 10.73
CA GLU A 45 -17.56 -5.79 10.07
C GLU A 45 -17.75 -7.01 9.15
N GLY A 46 -16.75 -7.90 9.04
CA GLY A 46 -16.84 -9.10 8.20
C GLY A 46 -16.66 -8.84 6.70
N ASN A 47 -16.27 -7.63 6.29
CA ASN A 47 -16.03 -7.29 4.88
C ASN A 47 -14.66 -7.80 4.36
N ARG A 48 -14.08 -8.80 5.03
CA ARG A 48 -12.89 -9.54 4.59
C ARG A 48 -13.24 -11.01 4.42
N VAL A 49 -13.42 -11.44 3.17
CA VAL A 49 -13.83 -12.81 2.80
C VAL A 49 -12.65 -13.52 2.14
N SER A 50 -12.36 -14.75 2.58
CA SER A 50 -11.25 -15.57 2.05
C SER A 50 -9.91 -14.81 1.99
N GLY A 51 -9.61 -14.04 3.04
CA GLY A 51 -8.40 -13.25 3.16
C GLY A 51 -8.38 -11.92 2.39
N THR A 52 -9.39 -11.64 1.56
CA THR A 52 -9.47 -10.45 0.69
C THR A 52 -10.59 -9.52 1.12
N PHE A 53 -10.33 -8.21 1.10
CA PHE A 53 -11.35 -7.19 1.35
C PHE A 53 -12.32 -7.07 0.17
N THR A 54 -13.61 -7.02 0.46
CA THR A 54 -14.67 -6.92 -0.55
C THR A 54 -14.65 -5.56 -1.26
N THR A 55 -15.34 -5.44 -2.40
CA THR A 55 -15.51 -4.14 -3.06
C THR A 55 -16.19 -3.13 -2.15
N LYS A 56 -17.16 -3.56 -1.35
CA LYS A 56 -17.83 -2.73 -0.32
C LYS A 56 -16.82 -2.16 0.67
N ALA A 57 -15.91 -2.98 1.20
CA ALA A 57 -14.86 -2.50 2.10
C ALA A 57 -14.03 -1.38 1.46
N TYR A 58 -13.56 -1.58 0.23
CA TYR A 58 -12.75 -0.55 -0.44
C TYR A 58 -13.54 0.73 -0.72
N MET A 59 -14.84 0.65 -1.01
CA MET A 59 -15.68 1.83 -1.18
C MET A 59 -15.83 2.60 0.13
N SER A 60 -16.12 1.91 1.24
CA SER A 60 -16.18 2.53 2.57
C SER A 60 -14.85 3.19 2.94
N ILE A 61 -13.73 2.47 2.79
CA ILE A 61 -12.40 3.01 3.10
C ILE A 61 -12.09 4.27 2.29
N THR A 62 -12.40 4.29 0.98
CA THR A 62 -12.18 5.49 0.17
C THR A 62 -13.05 6.66 0.62
N SER A 63 -14.29 6.39 1.04
CA SER A 63 -15.19 7.41 1.58
C SER A 63 -14.70 7.95 2.92
N ASP A 64 -14.24 7.08 3.82
CA ASP A 64 -13.70 7.48 5.14
C ASP A 64 -12.49 8.41 4.98
N LEU A 65 -11.55 8.03 4.11
CA LEU A 65 -10.39 8.86 3.77
C LEU A 65 -10.81 10.20 3.15
N GLN A 66 -11.76 10.18 2.22
CA GLN A 66 -12.26 11.42 1.59
C GLN A 66 -12.93 12.34 2.60
N ASN A 67 -13.76 11.80 3.48
CA ASN A 67 -14.44 12.55 4.53
C ASN A 67 -13.43 13.17 5.51
N LYS A 68 -12.37 12.43 5.87
CA LYS A 68 -11.35 12.91 6.81
C LYS A 68 -10.40 13.94 6.21
N PHE A 69 -9.98 13.77 4.96
CA PHE A 69 -8.93 14.60 4.35
C PHE A 69 -9.44 15.57 3.28
N GLY A 70 -10.74 15.60 3.01
CA GLY A 70 -11.39 16.55 2.10
C GLY A 70 -11.03 16.36 0.63
N ARG A 71 -10.48 15.21 0.22
CA ARG A 71 -10.07 14.93 -1.16
C ARG A 71 -10.40 13.49 -1.58
N PRO A 72 -10.70 13.23 -2.86
CA PRO A 72 -10.98 11.88 -3.33
C PRO A 72 -9.72 11.01 -3.33
N PHE A 73 -9.86 9.75 -2.90
CA PHE A 73 -8.79 8.75 -2.96
C PHE A 73 -9.12 7.68 -4.01
N LYS A 74 -8.17 7.41 -4.91
CA LYS A 74 -8.33 6.34 -5.92
C LYS A 74 -8.13 4.98 -5.25
N LYS A 75 -9.06 4.05 -5.49
CA LYS A 75 -9.00 2.66 -4.96
C LYS A 75 -7.66 1.96 -5.21
N ASP A 76 -7.04 2.15 -6.36
CA ASP A 76 -5.74 1.53 -6.68
C ASP A 76 -4.58 2.10 -5.86
N LYS A 77 -4.66 3.40 -5.50
CA LYS A 77 -3.68 4.04 -4.62
C LYS A 77 -3.82 3.53 -3.19
N VAL A 78 -5.04 3.39 -2.70
CA VAL A 78 -5.37 2.76 -1.40
C VAL A 78 -4.83 1.33 -1.34
N LYS A 79 -5.10 0.50 -2.36
CA LYS A 79 -4.57 -0.88 -2.45
C LYS A 79 -3.05 -0.91 -2.46
N GLY A 80 -2.42 -0.03 -3.27
CA GLY A 80 -0.97 0.08 -3.37
C GLY A 80 -0.34 0.45 -2.03
N ARG A 81 -0.91 1.43 -1.32
CA ARG A 81 -0.44 1.84 0.00
C ARG A 81 -0.62 0.74 1.03
N TRP A 82 -1.77 0.08 1.06
CA TRP A 82 -2.01 -1.05 1.95
C TRP A 82 -1.00 -2.19 1.74
N LYS A 83 -0.67 -2.52 0.50
CA LYS A 83 0.35 -3.52 0.18
C LYS A 83 1.73 -3.11 0.70
N LEU A 84 2.09 -1.83 0.58
CA LEU A 84 3.33 -1.30 1.12
C LEU A 84 3.39 -1.39 2.65
N LEU A 85 2.34 -0.94 3.34
CA LEU A 85 2.27 -1.00 4.81
C LEU A 85 2.39 -2.42 5.33
N LYS A 86 1.64 -3.37 4.75
CA LYS A 86 1.75 -4.79 5.09
C LYS A 86 3.17 -5.31 4.89
N ARG A 87 3.80 -5.02 3.75
CA ARG A 87 5.17 -5.46 3.48
C ARG A 87 6.17 -4.92 4.50
N ASN A 88 6.05 -3.65 4.87
CA ASN A 88 6.93 -3.04 5.86
C ASN A 88 6.69 -3.65 7.24
N PHE A 89 5.44 -3.82 7.65
CA PHE A 89 5.09 -4.49 8.90
C PHE A 89 5.60 -5.93 8.94
N THR A 90 5.43 -6.71 7.87
CA THR A 90 5.95 -8.10 7.81
C THR A 90 7.46 -8.14 8.01
N LYS A 91 8.23 -7.24 7.39
CA LYS A 91 9.68 -7.17 7.62
C LYS A 91 10.02 -6.91 9.08
N CYS A 92 9.36 -5.93 9.71
CA CYS A 92 9.57 -5.64 11.13
C CYS A 92 9.16 -6.83 11.99
N TYR A 93 8.00 -7.41 11.72
CA TYR A 93 7.48 -8.56 12.45
C TYR A 93 8.41 -9.76 12.36
N ASP A 94 8.91 -10.06 11.17
CA ASP A 94 9.86 -11.16 10.94
C ASP A 94 11.20 -10.94 11.63
N LEU A 95 11.65 -9.69 11.76
CA LEU A 95 12.83 -9.33 12.53
C LEU A 95 12.61 -9.58 14.03
N PHE A 96 11.53 -9.04 14.60
CA PHE A 96 11.32 -9.06 16.05
C PHE A 96 10.79 -10.39 16.59
N LYS A 97 10.00 -11.14 15.81
CA LYS A 97 9.36 -12.39 16.29
C LYS A 97 10.36 -13.47 16.73
N ASN A 98 11.60 -13.40 16.27
CA ASN A 98 12.66 -14.37 16.57
C ASN A 98 13.70 -13.82 17.57
N LEU A 99 13.60 -12.55 17.99
CA LEU A 99 14.53 -11.95 18.93
C LEU A 99 14.05 -12.19 20.37
N SER A 100 14.94 -12.73 21.20
CA SER A 100 14.69 -12.85 22.64
C SER A 100 14.54 -11.46 23.27
N GLY A 101 13.59 -11.32 24.20
CA GLY A 101 13.34 -10.05 24.91
C GLY A 101 12.37 -9.09 24.23
N PHE A 102 11.86 -9.41 23.04
CA PHE A 102 10.79 -8.64 22.38
C PHE A 102 9.44 -9.35 22.50
N ALA A 103 8.42 -8.63 22.95
CA ALA A 103 7.04 -9.10 23.01
C ALA A 103 6.11 -8.13 22.27
N TRP A 104 5.08 -8.66 21.61
CA TRP A 104 4.06 -7.81 20.99
C TRP A 104 3.02 -7.39 22.03
N ASP A 105 2.81 -6.09 22.20
CA ASP A 105 1.71 -5.56 23.02
C ASP A 105 0.45 -5.33 22.16
N PRO A 106 -0.63 -6.09 22.39
CA PRO A 106 -1.87 -5.94 21.64
C PRO A 106 -2.61 -4.62 21.95
N ILE A 107 -2.34 -3.97 23.09
CA ILE A 107 -3.01 -2.72 23.51
C ILE A 107 -2.37 -1.53 22.80
N SER A 108 -1.07 -1.31 22.99
CA SER A 108 -0.36 -0.21 22.32
C SER A 108 -0.05 -0.49 20.85
N LYS A 109 -0.20 -1.75 20.40
CA LYS A 109 0.13 -2.23 19.05
C LYS A 109 1.60 -1.97 18.69
N ARG A 110 2.50 -2.22 19.65
CA ARG A 110 3.95 -2.01 19.53
C ARG A 110 4.73 -3.20 20.10
N TRP A 111 6.01 -3.28 19.74
CA TRP A 111 6.95 -4.19 20.37
C TRP A 111 7.40 -3.60 21.71
N LEU A 112 7.31 -4.38 22.77
CA LEU A 112 7.86 -4.09 24.09
C LEU A 112 9.15 -4.88 24.26
N ALA A 113 10.16 -4.23 24.80
CA ALA A 113 11.41 -4.83 25.23
C ALA A 113 12.07 -3.93 26.27
N GLU A 114 12.94 -4.52 27.08
CA GLU A 114 13.77 -3.75 28.02
C GLU A 114 14.67 -2.75 27.27
N PRO A 115 14.93 -1.55 27.82
CA PRO A 115 15.78 -0.55 27.19
C PRO A 115 17.16 -1.07 26.76
N GLU A 116 17.74 -1.99 27.52
CA GLU A 116 19.03 -2.63 27.26
C GLU A 116 18.98 -3.51 26.01
N VAL A 117 17.87 -4.20 25.79
CA VAL A 117 17.62 -5.02 24.60
C VAL A 117 17.48 -4.13 23.37
N TRP A 118 16.82 -2.97 23.49
CA TRP A 118 16.76 -1.99 22.40
C TRP A 118 18.13 -1.43 22.02
N LYS A 119 18.97 -1.07 23.01
CA LYS A 119 20.33 -0.55 22.76
C LYS A 119 21.19 -1.55 22.01
N THR A 120 21.20 -2.80 22.46
CA THR A 120 21.97 -3.89 21.83
C THR A 120 21.58 -4.07 20.36
N LEU A 121 20.30 -3.92 20.01
CA LEU A 121 19.86 -4.05 18.62
C LEU A 121 20.29 -2.87 17.73
N VAL A 122 20.32 -1.66 18.27
CA VAL A 122 20.72 -0.44 17.53
C VAL A 122 22.23 -0.37 17.32
N GLU A 123 23.02 -0.91 18.26
CA GLU A 123 24.49 -0.95 18.15
C GLU A 123 25.02 -2.06 17.24
N VAL A 124 24.22 -3.11 16.97
CA VAL A 124 24.61 -4.28 16.18
C VAL A 124 24.25 -4.16 14.69
N GLN A 125 23.54 -3.10 14.27
CA GLN A 125 23.24 -2.79 12.86
C GLN A 125 24.25 -1.83 12.23
#